data_AF-A0AB33F0X1-F1
#
_entry.id   AF-A0AB33F0X1-F1
#
_cell.length_a   1.000
_cell.length_b   1.000
_cell.length_c   1.000
_cell.angle_alpha   90.00
_cell.angle_beta   90.00
_cell.angle_gamma   90.00
#
_symmetry.space_group_name_H-M   'P 1'
#
loop_
_entity.id
_entity.type
_entity.pdbx_description
1 polymer ?
#
loop_
_entity_poly.entity_id
_entity_poly.type
_entity_poly.pdbx_seq_one_letter_code
_entity_poly.pdbx_strand_id
1 'polypeptide(L)'
;MTDRPAPPRRSRTAALTWLALACALIVLVVAVAQRRDRPVGDRTVGEVTRVGVADGDAVPAYLRAAGDELARLQAPDGYALVSFTAYLTPARVASTLGGTPASAVVARVPLPGRQTEIVRIAALRLPDDVVGGMAEVAARKDREAADYRSRAAAPAATADPEARRVYATGADVAAREADAYRAGCACVYAAVVRGGPDVLRTLAGRPGVRGVDPAPEVTRLDRTVFTPPLPEQRDVARPPADTGLASGDGMGDSSEAAPTVSGPSPVARPATTGSGSPNPAPTS
;
A
#
# COMPACT_ATOMS: atom_id res chain seq x y z
N MET A 1 48.75 -41.64 -59.99
CA MET A 1 49.51 -41.18 -58.80
C MET A 1 48.73 -40.01 -58.23
N THR A 2 47.73 -40.31 -57.40
CA THR A 2 46.65 -39.40 -57.00
C THR A 2 46.90 -38.93 -55.56
N ASP A 3 47.13 -37.64 -55.44
CA ASP A 3 47.41 -36.92 -54.20
C ASP A 3 46.13 -36.69 -53.40
N ARG A 4 46.20 -36.78 -52.07
CA ARG A 4 45.06 -36.82 -51.14
C ARG A 4 45.02 -35.50 -50.36
N PRO A 5 43.97 -34.64 -50.47
CA PRO A 5 43.91 -33.43 -49.68
C PRO A 5 43.36 -33.70 -48.27
N ALA A 6 43.99 -33.07 -47.27
CA ALA A 6 43.63 -33.10 -45.86
C ALA A 6 42.35 -32.28 -45.56
N PRO A 7 41.53 -32.66 -44.56
CA PRO A 7 40.31 -31.91 -44.23
C PRO A 7 40.60 -30.64 -43.39
N PRO A 8 39.85 -29.54 -43.62
CA PRO A 8 40.04 -28.29 -42.88
C PRO A 8 39.42 -28.33 -41.46
N ARG A 9 40.22 -27.92 -40.47
CA ARG A 9 39.79 -27.59 -39.10
C ARG A 9 39.02 -26.26 -39.08
N ARG A 10 37.73 -26.27 -39.39
CA ARG A 10 36.80 -25.12 -39.17
C ARG A 10 35.50 -25.61 -38.54
N SER A 11 35.52 -25.94 -37.26
CA SER A 11 34.28 -26.27 -36.51
C SER A 11 34.35 -25.89 -35.03
N ARG A 12 35.56 -25.74 -34.47
CA ARG A 12 35.74 -25.44 -33.04
C ARG A 12 35.36 -24.02 -32.66
N THR A 13 35.58 -23.04 -33.53
CA THR A 13 35.23 -21.63 -33.26
C THR A 13 33.72 -21.38 -33.30
N ALA A 14 33.00 -22.01 -34.23
CA ALA A 14 31.54 -21.91 -34.30
C ALA A 14 30.81 -22.63 -33.15
N ALA A 15 31.38 -23.73 -32.66
CA ALA A 15 30.86 -24.43 -31.49
C ALA A 15 31.05 -23.62 -30.20
N LEU A 16 32.20 -22.92 -30.08
CA LEU A 16 32.48 -22.07 -28.91
C LEU A 16 31.61 -20.81 -28.88
N THR A 17 31.31 -20.20 -30.03
CA THR A 17 30.41 -19.04 -30.08
C THR A 17 28.97 -19.42 -29.74
N TRP A 18 28.50 -20.58 -30.20
CA TRP A 18 27.18 -21.10 -29.83
C TRP A 18 27.06 -21.42 -28.34
N LEU A 19 28.10 -22.00 -27.74
CA LEU A 19 28.13 -22.29 -26.31
C LEU A 19 28.11 -21.00 -25.47
N ALA A 20 28.86 -19.97 -25.89
CA ALA A 20 28.88 -18.68 -25.21
C ALA A 20 27.50 -17.98 -25.27
N LEU A 21 26.82 -18.03 -26.41
CA LEU A 21 25.46 -17.49 -26.57
C LEU A 21 24.45 -18.23 -25.70
N ALA A 22 24.53 -19.56 -25.62
CA ALA A 22 23.67 -20.36 -24.76
C ALA A 22 23.87 -20.02 -23.28
N CYS A 23 25.12 -19.88 -22.82
CA CYS A 23 25.43 -19.46 -21.46
C CYS A 23 24.91 -18.05 -21.15
N ALA A 24 25.10 -17.10 -22.08
CA ALA A 24 24.59 -15.73 -21.90
C ALA A 24 23.06 -15.69 -21.81
N LEU A 25 22.37 -16.50 -22.62
CA LEU A 25 20.90 -16.63 -22.57
C LEU A 25 20.44 -17.22 -21.23
N ILE A 26 21.11 -18.25 -20.72
CA ILE A 26 20.79 -18.86 -19.41
C ILE A 26 20.99 -17.84 -18.30
N VAL A 27 22.10 -17.09 -18.29
CA VAL A 27 22.35 -16.04 -17.28
C VAL A 27 21.28 -14.95 -17.37
N LEU A 28 20.86 -14.56 -18.57
CA LEU A 28 19.79 -13.58 -18.76
C LEU A 28 18.44 -14.09 -18.23
N VAL A 29 18.09 -15.34 -18.53
CA VAL A 29 16.85 -15.97 -18.04
C VAL A 29 16.86 -16.09 -16.52
N VAL A 30 17.97 -16.53 -15.94
CA VAL A 30 18.16 -16.59 -14.48
C VAL A 30 18.11 -15.20 -13.86
N ALA A 31 18.75 -14.19 -14.46
CA ALA A 31 18.70 -12.82 -13.97
C ALA A 31 17.29 -12.21 -14.06
N VAL A 32 16.51 -12.53 -15.10
CA VAL A 32 15.12 -12.10 -15.22
C VAL A 32 14.21 -12.83 -14.23
N ALA A 33 14.44 -14.13 -14.00
CA ALA A 33 13.73 -14.91 -12.99
C ALA A 33 14.03 -14.39 -11.58
N GLN A 34 15.31 -14.17 -11.26
CA GLN A 34 15.74 -13.62 -9.97
C GLN A 34 15.35 -12.16 -9.77
N ARG A 35 15.14 -11.37 -10.83
CA ARG A 35 14.51 -10.04 -10.70
C ARG A 35 13.01 -10.10 -10.41
N ARG A 36 12.35 -11.22 -10.72
CA ARG A 36 10.96 -11.46 -10.31
C ARG A 36 10.86 -11.93 -8.86
N ASP A 37 11.92 -12.54 -8.33
CA ASP A 37 12.09 -12.74 -6.89
C ASP A 37 12.51 -11.40 -6.26
N ARG A 38 11.58 -10.82 -5.51
CA ARG A 38 11.61 -9.43 -5.01
C ARG A 38 12.92 -9.08 -4.27
N PRO A 39 13.32 -7.79 -4.27
CA PRO A 39 14.46 -7.33 -3.48
C PRO A 39 14.24 -7.65 -1.99
N VAL A 40 15.12 -8.47 -1.42
CA VAL A 40 15.27 -8.62 0.03
C VAL A 40 15.70 -7.26 0.56
N GLY A 41 14.75 -6.56 1.20
CA GLY A 41 14.98 -5.27 1.82
C GLY A 41 16.10 -5.33 2.86
N ASP A 42 16.80 -4.21 2.99
CA ASP A 42 17.85 -3.94 3.97
C ASP A 42 17.47 -4.46 5.37
N ARG A 43 18.29 -5.37 5.91
CA ARG A 43 18.03 -6.13 7.15
C ARG A 43 18.18 -5.29 8.44
N THR A 44 18.20 -3.96 8.33
CA THR A 44 18.42 -3.04 9.45
C THR A 44 17.13 -2.45 10.02
N VAL A 45 15.97 -2.74 9.43
CA VAL A 45 14.64 -2.47 10.00
C VAL A 45 13.93 -3.81 10.15
N GLY A 46 13.47 -4.15 11.35
CA GLY A 46 12.84 -5.45 11.63
C GLY A 46 11.86 -5.83 10.52
N GLU A 47 12.02 -7.02 9.95
CA GLU A 47 11.29 -7.47 8.76
C GLU A 47 9.77 -7.39 9.01
N VAL A 48 9.11 -6.40 8.41
CA VAL A 48 7.66 -6.24 8.43
C VAL A 48 7.10 -7.00 7.24
N THR A 49 6.37 -8.09 7.50
CA THR A 49 5.64 -8.79 6.45
C THR A 49 4.58 -7.86 5.89
N ARG A 50 4.52 -7.72 4.56
CA ARG A 50 3.52 -6.89 3.88
C ARG A 50 2.68 -7.77 2.97
N VAL A 51 1.36 -7.67 3.12
CA VAL A 51 0.38 -8.41 2.33
C VAL A 51 -0.58 -7.40 1.70
N GLY A 52 -0.85 -7.52 0.41
CA GLY A 52 -1.62 -6.50 -0.31
C GLY A 52 -0.91 -5.95 -1.54
N VAL A 53 -1.55 -4.96 -2.16
CA VAL A 53 -1.01 -4.25 -3.32
C VAL A 53 -0.05 -3.15 -2.84
N ALA A 54 1.06 -2.95 -3.54
CA ALA A 54 1.96 -1.84 -3.28
C ALA A 54 1.47 -0.55 -3.96
N ASP A 55 1.85 0.61 -3.42
CA ASP A 55 1.50 1.89 -4.02
C ASP A 55 2.08 2.00 -5.44
N GLY A 56 1.24 2.39 -6.40
CA GLY A 56 1.60 2.49 -7.82
C GLY A 56 1.46 1.18 -8.61
N ASP A 57 1.21 0.04 -7.95
CA ASP A 57 1.05 -1.23 -8.65
C ASP A 57 -0.33 -1.38 -9.31
N ALA A 58 -0.36 -2.15 -10.40
CA ALA A 58 -1.58 -2.48 -11.11
C ALA A 58 -2.45 -3.47 -10.30
N VAL A 59 -3.62 -3.04 -9.86
CA VAL A 59 -4.55 -3.85 -9.06
C VAL A 59 -4.99 -5.12 -9.80
N PRO A 60 -5.29 -5.11 -11.12
CA PRO A 60 -5.63 -6.33 -11.84
C PRO A 60 -4.49 -7.36 -11.89
N ALA A 61 -3.23 -6.89 -11.90
CA ALA A 61 -2.07 -7.77 -11.89
C ALA A 61 -1.90 -8.43 -10.52
N TYR A 62 -2.03 -7.64 -9.45
CA TYR A 62 -2.03 -8.13 -8.07
C TYR A 62 -3.12 -9.17 -7.83
N LEU A 63 -4.38 -8.88 -8.18
CA LEU A 63 -5.50 -9.80 -7.94
C LEU A 63 -5.36 -11.13 -8.70
N ARG A 64 -4.81 -11.09 -9.92
CA ARG A 64 -4.52 -12.30 -10.69
C ARG A 64 -3.43 -13.14 -10.02
N ALA A 65 -2.34 -12.50 -9.58
CA ALA A 65 -1.26 -13.19 -8.89
C ALA A 65 -1.75 -13.84 -7.58
N ALA A 66 -2.55 -13.13 -6.78
CA ALA A 66 -3.17 -13.65 -5.57
C ALA A 66 -4.08 -14.87 -5.87
N GLY A 67 -4.90 -14.80 -6.93
CA GLY A 67 -5.74 -15.92 -7.35
C GLY A 67 -4.94 -17.14 -7.82
N ASP A 68 -3.87 -16.91 -8.58
CA ASP A 68 -2.94 -17.95 -9.04
C ASP A 68 -2.22 -18.63 -7.87
N GLU A 69 -1.84 -17.86 -6.84
CA GLU A 69 -1.24 -18.37 -5.61
C GLU A 69 -2.23 -19.21 -4.80
N LEU A 70 -3.46 -18.71 -4.62
CA LEU A 70 -4.54 -19.44 -3.95
C LEU A 70 -4.87 -20.77 -4.65
N ALA A 71 -4.87 -20.78 -5.98
CA ALA A 71 -5.10 -22.00 -6.76
C ALA A 71 -4.02 -23.06 -6.48
N ARG A 72 -2.76 -22.64 -6.29
CA ARG A 72 -1.62 -23.53 -6.01
C ARG A 72 -1.37 -23.79 -4.52
N LEU A 73 -2.08 -23.13 -3.61
CA LEU A 73 -1.84 -23.22 -2.18
C LEU A 73 -2.01 -24.67 -1.66
N GLN A 74 -0.93 -25.23 -1.13
CA GLN A 74 -0.90 -26.55 -0.45
C GLN A 74 -0.51 -26.44 1.03
N ALA A 75 -0.40 -25.22 1.54
CA ALA A 75 -0.03 -24.96 2.93
C ALA A 75 -1.15 -25.35 3.90
N PRO A 76 -0.83 -25.64 5.18
CA PRO A 76 -1.84 -25.77 6.23
C PRO A 76 -2.58 -24.44 6.46
N ASP A 77 -3.56 -24.45 7.37
CA ASP A 77 -4.34 -23.28 7.75
C ASP A 77 -3.47 -22.04 8.05
N GLY A 78 -3.68 -21.00 7.26
CA GLY A 78 -2.90 -19.76 7.29
C GLY A 78 -3.78 -18.52 7.25
N TYR A 79 -3.16 -17.35 7.36
CA TYR A 79 -3.87 -16.09 7.17
C TYR A 79 -4.07 -15.80 5.67
N ALA A 80 -5.11 -15.04 5.37
CA ALA A 80 -5.33 -14.48 4.05
C ALA A 80 -5.95 -13.09 4.17
N LEU A 81 -5.62 -12.22 3.20
CA LEU A 81 -6.26 -10.94 3.02
C LEU A 81 -7.41 -11.07 2.01
N VAL A 82 -8.62 -10.75 2.43
CA VAL A 82 -9.83 -10.76 1.61
C VAL A 82 -10.16 -9.32 1.26
N SER A 83 -10.17 -9.01 -0.04
CA SER A 83 -10.60 -7.70 -0.54
C SER A 83 -12.05 -7.79 -1.03
N PHE A 84 -12.90 -6.83 -0.67
CA PHE A 84 -14.30 -6.80 -1.11
C PHE A 84 -14.48 -5.95 -2.37
N THR A 85 -15.56 -6.21 -3.12
CA THR A 85 -15.89 -5.44 -4.34
C THR A 85 -16.48 -4.06 -4.04
N ALA A 86 -16.99 -3.88 -2.83
CA ALA A 86 -17.61 -2.64 -2.33
C ALA A 86 -17.34 -2.50 -0.83
N TYR A 87 -17.63 -1.32 -0.29
CA TYR A 87 -17.70 -1.14 1.16
C TYR A 87 -18.93 -1.86 1.71
N LEU A 88 -18.74 -2.61 2.80
CA LEU A 88 -19.75 -3.46 3.42
C LEU A 88 -20.06 -2.96 4.84
N THR A 89 -21.32 -3.15 5.25
CA THR A 89 -21.73 -2.99 6.65
C THR A 89 -21.23 -4.18 7.49
N PRO A 90 -21.15 -4.06 8.82
CA PRO A 90 -20.75 -5.16 9.70
C PRO A 90 -21.55 -6.46 9.46
N ALA A 91 -22.88 -6.34 9.32
CA ALA A 91 -23.75 -7.49 9.03
C ALA A 91 -23.46 -8.11 7.64
N ARG A 92 -23.20 -7.27 6.63
CA ARG A 92 -22.84 -7.76 5.29
C ARG A 92 -21.49 -8.48 5.30
N VAL A 93 -20.50 -7.99 6.03
CA VAL A 93 -19.21 -8.68 6.20
C VAL A 93 -19.42 -10.07 6.79
N ALA A 94 -20.21 -10.19 7.87
CA ALA A 94 -20.51 -11.49 8.48
C ALA A 94 -21.15 -12.47 7.48
N SER A 95 -22.13 -12.00 6.70
CA SER A 95 -22.78 -12.80 5.66
C SER A 95 -21.83 -13.19 4.51
N THR A 96 -20.94 -12.28 4.10
CA THR A 96 -19.99 -12.49 3.01
C THR A 96 -18.90 -13.49 3.42
N LEU A 97 -18.39 -13.43 4.64
CA LEU A 97 -17.36 -14.36 5.13
C LEU A 97 -17.94 -15.74 5.46
N GLY A 98 -19.25 -15.86 5.67
CA GLY A 98 -19.94 -17.16 5.75
C GLY A 98 -19.42 -18.07 6.87
N GLY A 99 -19.04 -17.50 8.01
CA GLY A 99 -18.49 -18.23 9.16
C GLY A 99 -16.97 -18.46 9.11
N THR A 100 -16.28 -18.02 8.04
CA THR A 100 -14.81 -18.04 8.01
C THR A 100 -14.26 -17.17 9.14
N PRO A 101 -13.40 -17.71 10.03
CA PRO A 101 -12.85 -16.95 11.15
C PRO A 101 -12.10 -15.70 10.66
N ALA A 102 -12.53 -14.53 11.12
CA ALA A 102 -11.85 -13.27 10.90
C ALA A 102 -11.01 -12.91 12.12
N SER A 103 -9.85 -12.31 11.88
CA SER A 103 -9.01 -11.73 12.94
C SER A 103 -9.15 -10.22 13.01
N ALA A 104 -9.33 -9.58 11.85
CA ALA A 104 -9.55 -8.16 11.76
C ALA A 104 -10.31 -7.80 10.49
N VAL A 105 -10.92 -6.63 10.47
CA VAL A 105 -11.40 -5.96 9.26
C VAL A 105 -10.64 -4.66 9.04
N VAL A 106 -10.55 -4.24 7.78
CA VAL A 106 -10.02 -2.94 7.40
C VAL A 106 -11.17 -2.08 6.91
N ALA A 107 -11.30 -0.89 7.49
CA ALA A 107 -12.40 0.01 7.24
C ALA A 107 -11.92 1.43 6.96
N ARG A 108 -12.72 2.17 6.20
CA ARG A 108 -12.63 3.62 6.05
C ARG A 108 -14.00 4.15 5.65
N VAL A 109 -14.28 5.41 5.96
CA VAL A 109 -15.51 6.05 5.50
C VAL A 109 -15.34 6.53 4.06
N PRO A 110 -16.13 6.08 3.07
CA PRO A 110 -15.99 6.52 1.69
C PRO A 110 -16.59 7.93 1.52
N LEU A 111 -15.78 8.97 1.75
CA LEU A 111 -16.15 10.36 1.48
C LEU A 111 -15.61 10.79 0.10
N PRO A 112 -16.47 11.24 -0.84
CA PRO A 112 -16.02 11.70 -2.15
C PRO A 112 -15.01 12.85 -2.05
N GLY A 113 -13.90 12.75 -2.79
CA GLY A 113 -12.87 13.79 -2.85
C GLY A 113 -12.10 14.03 -1.54
N ARG A 114 -12.19 13.09 -0.60
CA ARG A 114 -11.51 13.16 0.70
C ARG A 114 -10.76 11.87 1.00
N GLN A 115 -9.55 12.03 1.52
CA GLN A 115 -8.85 10.95 2.16
C GLN A 115 -9.35 10.82 3.59
N THR A 116 -9.85 9.63 3.94
CA THR A 116 -10.35 9.28 5.27
C THR A 116 -9.40 8.31 5.94
N GLU A 117 -9.47 8.22 7.26
CA GLU A 117 -8.59 7.33 8.01
C GLU A 117 -8.91 5.87 7.68
N ILE A 118 -7.86 5.11 7.35
CA ILE A 118 -7.94 3.65 7.26
C ILE A 118 -7.69 3.09 8.65
N VAL A 119 -8.69 2.41 9.19
CA VAL A 119 -8.64 1.80 10.52
C VAL A 119 -8.68 0.28 10.42
N ARG A 120 -7.98 -0.37 11.34
CA ARG A 120 -8.05 -1.81 11.54
C ARG A 120 -8.84 -2.10 12.80
N ILE A 121 -9.88 -2.91 12.68
CA ILE A 121 -10.79 -3.27 13.78
C ILE A 121 -10.67 -4.76 14.03
N ALA A 122 -10.47 -5.19 15.28
CA ALA A 122 -10.48 -6.61 15.65
C ALA A 122 -11.86 -7.22 15.35
N ALA A 123 -11.90 -8.44 14.84
CA ALA A 123 -13.13 -9.02 14.30
C ALA A 123 -13.30 -10.51 14.68
N LEU A 124 -12.95 -10.87 15.90
CA LEU A 124 -12.99 -12.26 16.37
C LEU A 124 -14.43 -12.80 16.44
N ARG A 125 -15.40 -11.92 16.69
CA ARG A 125 -16.83 -12.21 16.73
C ARG A 125 -17.57 -11.23 15.82
N LEU A 126 -17.96 -11.72 14.64
CA LEU A 126 -18.75 -10.94 13.70
C LEU A 126 -20.25 -11.11 13.97
N PRO A 127 -21.06 -10.03 13.87
CA PRO A 127 -20.67 -8.66 13.54
C PRO A 127 -20.25 -7.80 14.76
N ASP A 128 -20.46 -8.30 15.98
CA ASP A 128 -20.44 -7.52 17.22
C ASP A 128 -19.13 -6.78 17.48
N ASP A 129 -17.97 -7.42 17.29
CA ASP A 129 -16.67 -6.78 17.50
C ASP A 129 -16.44 -5.63 16.51
N VAL A 130 -16.96 -5.74 15.29
CA VAL A 130 -16.85 -4.66 14.29
C VAL A 130 -17.77 -3.51 14.65
N VAL A 131 -18.98 -3.79 15.13
CA VAL A 131 -19.91 -2.75 15.63
C VAL A 131 -19.30 -2.01 16.82
N GLY A 132 -18.76 -2.75 17.79
CA GLY A 132 -18.08 -2.18 18.96
C GLY A 132 -16.86 -1.34 18.55
N GLY A 133 -16.00 -1.87 17.69
CA GLY A 133 -14.84 -1.14 17.20
C GLY A 133 -15.19 0.10 16.38
N MET A 134 -16.26 0.07 15.58
CA MET A 134 -16.77 1.27 14.90
C MET A 134 -17.23 2.33 15.90
N ALA A 135 -17.91 1.94 16.99
CA ALA A 135 -18.29 2.88 18.04
C ALA A 135 -17.08 3.51 18.75
N GLU A 136 -16.02 2.73 19.00
CA GLU A 136 -14.76 3.25 19.55
C GLU A 136 -14.06 4.23 18.59
N VAL A 137 -14.04 3.91 17.30
CA VAL A 137 -13.51 4.83 16.28
C VAL A 137 -14.35 6.11 16.22
N ALA A 138 -15.68 6.01 16.27
CA ALA A 138 -16.56 7.17 16.28
C ALA A 138 -16.25 8.10 17.48
N ALA A 139 -16.12 7.54 18.68
CA ALA A 139 -15.78 8.31 19.87
C ALA A 139 -14.39 8.96 19.78
N ARG A 140 -13.41 8.30 19.14
CA ARG A 140 -12.10 8.90 18.86
C ARG A 140 -12.22 10.07 17.90
N LYS A 141 -13.01 9.91 16.82
CA LYS A 141 -13.24 10.92 15.80
C LYS A 141 -14.01 12.13 16.32
N ASP A 142 -14.92 11.95 17.28
CA ASP A 142 -15.58 13.07 17.97
C ASP A 142 -14.57 13.95 18.72
N ARG A 143 -13.62 13.33 19.42
CA ARG A 143 -12.54 14.04 20.13
C ARG A 143 -11.62 14.76 19.14
N GLU A 144 -11.23 14.09 18.07
CA GLU A 144 -10.42 14.67 17.00
C GLU A 144 -11.11 15.90 16.36
N ALA A 145 -12.42 15.80 16.09
CA ALA A 145 -13.20 16.91 15.58
C ALA A 145 -13.26 18.09 16.59
N ALA A 146 -13.42 17.81 17.88
CA ALA A 146 -13.39 18.83 18.92
C ALA A 146 -12.03 19.52 19.02
N ASP A 147 -10.94 18.75 18.96
CA ASP A 147 -9.57 19.26 18.98
C ASP A 147 -9.30 20.16 17.78
N TYR A 148 -9.74 19.76 16.59
CA TYR A 148 -9.63 20.59 15.38
C TYR A 148 -10.43 21.89 15.49
N ARG A 149 -11.66 21.86 16.02
CA ARG A 149 -12.45 23.09 16.25
C ARG A 149 -11.76 24.02 17.24
N SER A 150 -11.18 23.48 18.32
CA SER A 150 -10.41 24.25 19.29
C SER A 150 -9.21 24.95 18.62
N ARG A 151 -8.45 24.23 17.79
CA ARG A 151 -7.32 24.79 17.04
C ARG A 151 -7.76 25.85 16.02
N ALA A 152 -8.89 25.64 15.33
CA ALA A 152 -9.43 26.62 14.40
C ALA A 152 -9.84 27.94 15.07
N ALA A 153 -10.24 27.88 16.35
CA ALA A 153 -10.61 29.05 17.16
C ALA A 153 -9.42 29.71 17.89
N ALA A 154 -8.24 29.07 17.89
CA ALA A 154 -7.07 29.58 18.59
C ALA A 154 -6.53 30.88 17.93
N PRO A 155 -6.00 31.84 18.71
CA PRO A 155 -5.52 33.13 18.18
C PRO A 155 -4.54 33.00 17.01
N ALA A 156 -3.61 32.04 17.07
CA ALA A 156 -2.65 31.78 16.01
C ALA A 156 -3.31 31.39 14.67
N ALA A 157 -4.34 30.54 14.71
CA ALA A 157 -5.10 30.19 13.50
C ALA A 157 -6.01 31.33 13.04
N THR A 158 -6.50 32.19 13.94
CA THR A 158 -7.26 33.38 13.50
C THR A 158 -6.39 34.40 12.76
N ALA A 159 -5.08 34.43 13.06
CA ALA A 159 -4.11 35.26 12.38
C ALA A 159 -3.67 34.67 11.01
N ASP A 160 -3.83 33.36 10.81
CA ASP A 160 -3.54 32.67 9.55
C ASP A 160 -4.82 32.00 8.96
N PRO A 161 -5.48 32.66 7.98
CA PRO A 161 -6.67 32.13 7.33
C PRO A 161 -6.49 30.73 6.72
N GLU A 162 -5.28 30.37 6.29
CA GLU A 162 -5.00 29.04 5.73
C GLU A 162 -5.00 27.97 6.80
N ALA A 163 -4.26 28.17 7.91
CA ALA A 163 -4.30 27.27 9.06
C ALA A 163 -5.73 27.08 9.59
N ARG A 164 -6.52 28.16 9.68
CA ARG A 164 -7.93 28.07 10.07
C ARG A 164 -8.75 27.20 9.11
N ARG A 165 -8.56 27.33 7.79
CA ARG A 165 -9.24 26.49 6.78
C ARG A 165 -8.86 25.02 6.92
N VAL A 166 -7.59 24.71 7.14
CA VAL A 166 -7.11 23.33 7.34
C VAL A 166 -7.77 22.73 8.58
N TYR A 167 -7.77 23.42 9.72
CA TYR A 167 -8.41 22.92 10.94
C TYR A 167 -9.93 22.81 10.82
N ALA A 168 -10.60 23.78 10.19
CA ALA A 168 -12.04 23.70 9.96
C ALA A 168 -12.41 22.50 9.06
N THR A 169 -11.60 22.24 8.03
CA THR A 169 -11.77 21.09 7.14
C THR A 169 -11.54 19.78 7.88
N GLY A 170 -10.48 19.69 8.68
CA GLY A 170 -10.20 18.52 9.53
C GLY A 170 -11.34 18.23 10.50
N ALA A 171 -11.92 19.26 11.11
CA ALA A 171 -13.08 19.14 11.99
C ALA A 171 -14.32 18.59 11.27
N ASP A 172 -14.61 19.05 10.05
CA ASP A 172 -15.74 18.55 9.23
C ASP A 172 -15.54 17.08 8.83
N VAL A 173 -14.34 16.72 8.34
CA VAL A 173 -14.03 15.33 7.97
C VAL A 173 -14.14 14.41 9.18
N ALA A 174 -13.50 14.75 10.30
CA ALA A 174 -13.55 13.93 11.51
C ALA A 174 -14.99 13.77 12.06
N ALA A 175 -15.81 14.83 12.02
CA ALA A 175 -17.21 14.74 12.42
C ALA A 175 -18.02 13.80 11.52
N ARG A 176 -17.86 13.89 10.20
CA ARG A 176 -18.53 12.99 9.24
C ARG A 176 -18.08 11.54 9.40
N GLU A 177 -16.79 11.32 9.67
CA GLU A 177 -16.29 9.98 9.98
C GLU A 177 -16.93 9.42 11.25
N ALA A 178 -17.01 10.25 12.31
CA ALA A 178 -17.66 9.85 13.57
C ALA A 178 -19.14 9.46 13.36
N ASP A 179 -19.89 10.29 12.65
CA ASP A 179 -21.31 10.06 12.37
C ASP A 179 -21.52 8.79 11.54
N ALA A 180 -20.70 8.56 10.52
CA ALA A 180 -20.78 7.37 9.68
C ALA A 180 -20.51 6.09 10.49
N TYR A 181 -19.43 6.06 11.29
CA TYR A 181 -19.12 4.89 12.11
C TYR A 181 -20.18 4.64 13.18
N ARG A 182 -20.69 5.69 13.83
CA ARG A 182 -21.78 5.58 14.82
C ARG A 182 -23.07 5.02 14.21
N ALA A 183 -23.34 5.33 12.94
CA ALA A 183 -24.49 4.83 12.20
C ALA A 183 -24.29 3.39 11.65
N GLY A 184 -23.14 2.75 11.88
CA GLY A 184 -22.86 1.40 11.37
C GLY A 184 -22.71 1.36 9.85
N CYS A 185 -22.06 2.38 9.28
CA CYS A 185 -21.91 2.57 7.83
C CYS A 185 -21.35 1.35 7.08
N ALA A 186 -21.63 1.33 5.77
CA ALA A 186 -20.92 0.47 4.84
C ALA A 186 -19.50 1.03 4.63
N CYS A 187 -18.58 0.63 5.49
CA CYS A 187 -17.22 1.21 5.57
C CYS A 187 -16.12 0.14 5.59
N VAL A 188 -16.45 -1.15 5.74
CA VAL A 188 -15.47 -2.24 5.69
C VAL A 188 -15.19 -2.63 4.25
N TYR A 189 -13.92 -2.65 3.82
CA TYR A 189 -13.56 -3.00 2.45
C TYR A 189 -12.59 -4.17 2.33
N ALA A 190 -12.07 -4.66 3.45
CA ALA A 190 -11.29 -5.89 3.50
C ALA A 190 -11.39 -6.59 4.86
N ALA A 191 -11.01 -7.86 4.88
CA ALA A 191 -10.90 -8.66 6.09
C ALA A 191 -9.61 -9.49 6.09
N VAL A 192 -9.01 -9.66 7.27
CA VAL A 192 -7.94 -10.63 7.50
C VAL A 192 -8.59 -11.87 8.10
N VAL A 193 -8.54 -12.97 7.39
CA VAL A 193 -9.17 -14.25 7.78
C VAL A 193 -8.11 -15.31 8.04
N ARG A 194 -8.53 -16.40 8.69
CA ARG A 194 -7.71 -17.60 8.84
C ARG A 194 -8.49 -18.81 8.36
N GLY A 195 -7.86 -19.65 7.54
CA GLY A 195 -8.48 -20.88 7.05
C GLY A 195 -7.56 -21.70 6.17
N GLY A 196 -7.95 -22.96 5.95
CA GLY A 196 -7.27 -23.86 5.04
C GLY A 196 -7.56 -23.56 3.56
N PRO A 197 -6.80 -24.15 2.63
CA PRO A 197 -6.89 -23.85 1.20
C PRO A 197 -8.31 -23.95 0.62
N ASP A 198 -9.09 -24.97 0.99
CA ASP A 198 -10.44 -25.18 0.44
C ASP A 198 -11.45 -24.14 0.96
N VAL A 199 -11.31 -23.71 2.21
CA VAL A 199 -12.12 -22.62 2.79
C VAL A 199 -11.82 -21.32 2.06
N LEU A 200 -10.54 -21.02 1.82
CA LEU A 200 -10.12 -19.80 1.13
C LEU A 200 -10.56 -19.78 -0.35
N ARG A 201 -10.49 -20.92 -1.05
CA ARG A 201 -11.02 -21.05 -2.42
C ARG A 201 -12.53 -20.87 -2.48
N THR A 202 -13.24 -21.46 -1.52
CA THR A 202 -14.70 -21.28 -1.40
C THR A 202 -15.03 -19.81 -1.18
N LEU A 203 -14.29 -19.13 -0.31
CA LEU A 203 -14.45 -17.70 -0.03
C LEU A 203 -14.19 -16.84 -1.27
N ALA A 204 -13.16 -17.15 -2.06
CA ALA A 204 -12.84 -16.44 -3.30
C ALA A 204 -13.96 -16.52 -4.35
N GLY A 205 -14.78 -17.56 -4.32
CA GLY A 205 -15.95 -17.71 -5.20
C GLY A 205 -17.22 -16.99 -4.71
N ARG A 206 -17.21 -16.36 -3.53
CA ARG A 206 -18.43 -15.77 -2.96
C ARG A 206 -18.77 -14.41 -3.57
N PRO A 207 -20.07 -14.10 -3.78
CA PRO A 207 -20.50 -12.77 -4.18
C PRO A 207 -19.99 -11.70 -3.21
N GLY A 208 -19.46 -10.60 -3.76
CA GLY A 208 -18.92 -9.49 -2.97
C GLY A 208 -17.44 -9.63 -2.60
N VAL A 209 -16.81 -10.78 -2.83
CA VAL A 209 -15.36 -10.95 -2.71
C VAL A 209 -14.69 -10.59 -4.04
N ARG A 210 -13.73 -9.66 -3.99
CA ARG A 210 -12.94 -9.21 -5.13
C ARG A 210 -11.70 -10.06 -5.36
N GLY A 211 -11.10 -10.54 -4.26
CA GLY A 211 -9.93 -11.40 -4.28
C GLY A 211 -9.58 -11.87 -2.88
N VAL A 212 -8.87 -12.99 -2.84
CA VAL A 212 -8.30 -13.57 -1.62
C VAL A 212 -6.81 -13.77 -1.89
N ASP A 213 -6.00 -13.08 -1.10
CA ASP A 213 -4.54 -13.11 -1.14
C ASP A 213 -4.05 -13.98 0.02
N PRO A 214 -3.72 -15.27 -0.23
CA PRO A 214 -3.22 -16.15 0.82
C PRO A 214 -1.85 -15.65 1.29
N ALA A 215 -1.63 -15.64 2.60
CA ALA A 215 -0.40 -15.15 3.20
C ALA A 215 0.14 -16.16 4.24
N PRO A 216 0.58 -17.36 3.80
CA PRO A 216 1.10 -18.39 4.70
C PRO A 216 2.35 -17.96 5.48
N GLU A 217 3.08 -16.95 5.00
CA GLU A 217 4.21 -16.32 5.67
C GLU A 217 3.82 -15.48 6.89
N VAL A 218 2.54 -15.11 7.03
CA VAL A 218 2.05 -14.35 8.18
C VAL A 218 1.95 -15.28 9.38
N THR A 219 2.85 -15.10 10.33
CA THR A 219 2.83 -15.81 11.63
C THR A 219 2.34 -14.91 12.76
N ARG A 220 2.44 -13.58 12.58
CA ARG A 220 2.20 -12.57 13.61
C ARG A 220 1.49 -11.35 13.06
N LEU A 221 0.21 -11.22 13.39
CA LEU A 221 -0.66 -10.12 12.95
C LEU A 221 -0.23 -8.73 13.42
N ASP A 222 0.56 -8.64 14.49
CA ASP A 222 1.10 -7.39 15.05
C ASP A 222 2.36 -6.90 14.33
N ARG A 223 2.96 -7.75 13.49
CA ARG A 223 4.15 -7.44 12.67
C ARG A 223 3.87 -7.49 11.17
N THR A 224 2.59 -7.43 10.81
CA THR A 224 2.15 -7.48 9.42
C THR A 224 1.38 -6.23 9.06
N VAL A 225 1.74 -5.65 7.92
CA VAL A 225 1.02 -4.53 7.32
C VAL A 225 0.19 -5.05 6.17
N PHE A 226 -1.13 -4.82 6.24
CA PHE A 226 -2.07 -5.17 5.19
C PHE A 226 -2.40 -3.94 4.35
N THR A 227 -2.22 -4.02 3.03
CA THR A 227 -2.54 -2.95 2.06
C THR A 227 -3.56 -3.44 1.02
N PRO A 228 -4.81 -3.74 1.42
CA PRO A 228 -5.84 -4.14 0.48
C PRO A 228 -6.17 -3.00 -0.50
N PRO A 229 -6.40 -3.30 -1.80
CA PRO A 229 -6.87 -2.30 -2.74
C PRO A 229 -8.26 -1.77 -2.31
N LEU A 230 -8.44 -0.46 -2.42
CA LEU A 230 -9.74 0.17 -2.22
C LEU A 230 -10.75 -0.29 -3.29
N PRO A 231 -12.06 -0.34 -3.00
CA PRO A 231 -13.09 -0.67 -3.99
C PRO A 231 -13.04 0.21 -5.25
N GLU A 232 -12.74 1.51 -5.11
CA GLU A 232 -12.59 2.45 -6.22
C GLU A 232 -11.27 2.30 -7.00
N GLN A 233 -10.24 1.66 -6.43
CA GLN A 233 -8.97 1.41 -7.11
C GLN A 233 -9.10 0.21 -8.04
N ARG A 234 -9.53 0.46 -9.28
CA ARG A 234 -9.72 -0.58 -10.30
C ARG A 234 -8.45 -0.89 -11.09
N ASP A 235 -7.68 0.15 -11.40
CA ASP A 235 -6.53 0.04 -12.30
C ASP A 235 -5.21 0.02 -11.53
N VAL A 236 -4.96 1.05 -10.71
CA VAL A 236 -3.70 1.26 -9.99
C VAL A 236 -4.00 1.64 -8.55
N ALA A 237 -3.23 1.07 -7.61
CA ALA A 237 -3.29 1.44 -6.20
C ALA A 237 -2.66 2.83 -6.01
N ARG A 238 -3.50 3.83 -5.68
CA ARG A 238 -3.07 5.21 -5.42
C ARG A 238 -3.91 5.80 -4.29
N PRO A 239 -3.32 6.58 -3.36
CA PRO A 239 -4.10 7.29 -2.37
C PRO A 239 -5.28 8.06 -3.02
N PRO A 240 -6.48 8.04 -2.42
CA PRO A 240 -7.59 8.86 -2.90
C PRO A 240 -7.18 10.34 -3.00
N ALA A 241 -7.62 11.02 -4.04
CA ALA A 241 -7.37 12.46 -4.17
C ALA A 241 -8.09 13.24 -3.07
N ASP A 242 -7.38 14.14 -2.38
CA ASP A 242 -7.97 15.10 -1.45
C ASP A 242 -8.15 16.45 -2.14
N THR A 243 -9.29 16.63 -2.79
CA THR A 243 -9.58 17.83 -3.59
C THR A 243 -10.19 18.96 -2.78
N GLY A 244 -10.67 18.70 -1.56
CA GLY A 244 -11.43 19.70 -0.81
C GLY A 244 -10.58 20.71 -0.02
N LEU A 245 -9.25 20.67 -0.14
CA LEU A 245 -8.37 21.80 0.23
C LEU A 245 -8.02 22.69 -0.96
N ALA A 246 -8.29 22.26 -2.20
CA ALA A 246 -7.86 22.93 -3.42
C ALA A 246 -8.75 24.13 -3.85
N SER A 247 -9.50 24.73 -2.93
CA SER A 247 -10.23 25.99 -3.16
C SER A 247 -9.42 27.17 -2.65
N GLY A 248 -8.21 27.33 -3.18
CA GLY A 248 -7.45 28.57 -3.12
C GLY A 248 -7.25 29.05 -4.55
N ASP A 249 -7.92 30.14 -4.92
CA ASP A 249 -7.60 30.88 -6.14
C ASP A 249 -6.10 31.16 -6.18
N GLY A 250 -5.43 30.70 -7.24
CA GLY A 250 -4.04 31.06 -7.53
C GLY A 250 -3.03 29.93 -7.49
N MET A 251 -3.27 28.81 -8.18
CA MET A 251 -2.15 28.09 -8.82
C MET A 251 -2.37 28.20 -10.32
N GLY A 252 -1.76 29.25 -10.90
CA GLY A 252 -1.84 29.50 -12.33
C GLY A 252 -1.32 28.29 -13.11
N ASP A 253 -2.06 27.94 -14.16
CA ASP A 253 -1.49 27.29 -15.34
C ASP A 253 -0.37 28.20 -15.86
N SER A 254 0.84 27.97 -15.39
CA SER A 254 2.07 28.52 -15.95
C SER A 254 3.07 27.39 -16.06
N SER A 255 2.71 26.42 -16.90
CA SER A 255 3.70 25.69 -17.67
C SER A 255 4.16 26.58 -18.82
N GLU A 256 4.87 27.67 -18.50
CA GLU A 256 5.78 28.30 -19.44
C GLU A 256 7.18 27.76 -19.11
N ALA A 257 7.82 27.15 -20.10
CA ALA A 257 9.15 26.58 -19.94
C ALA A 257 10.12 27.65 -19.45
N ALA A 258 10.83 27.38 -18.36
CA ALA A 258 11.90 28.24 -17.89
C ALA A 258 12.91 28.46 -19.05
N PRO A 259 13.29 29.71 -19.37
CA PRO A 259 14.34 29.95 -20.34
C PRO A 259 15.63 29.32 -19.82
N THR A 260 16.26 28.48 -20.65
CA THR A 260 17.56 27.89 -20.37
C THR A 260 18.58 28.99 -20.13
N VAL A 261 18.98 29.18 -18.87
CA VAL A 261 20.13 30.03 -18.52
C VAL A 261 21.40 29.26 -18.87
N SER A 262 21.89 29.45 -20.09
CA SER A 262 23.25 29.10 -20.47
C SER A 262 24.19 30.19 -19.97
N GLY A 263 24.63 30.07 -18.71
CA GLY A 263 25.68 30.91 -18.11
C GLY A 263 26.80 30.04 -17.57
N PRO A 264 28.09 30.42 -17.74
CA PRO A 264 29.21 29.65 -17.22
C PRO A 264 29.22 29.61 -15.69
N SER A 265 29.47 28.44 -15.13
CA SER A 265 29.57 28.20 -13.68
C SER A 265 30.63 29.09 -13.02
N PRO A 266 30.36 29.69 -11.85
CA PRO A 266 31.37 30.45 -11.13
C PRO A 266 32.44 29.54 -10.53
N VAL A 267 33.69 29.99 -10.63
CA VAL A 267 34.89 29.34 -10.08
C VAL A 267 34.82 29.31 -8.55
N ALA A 268 35.09 28.13 -7.98
CA ALA A 268 35.17 27.90 -6.54
C ALA A 268 36.23 28.79 -5.87
N ARG A 269 35.87 29.46 -4.78
CA ARG A 269 36.82 30.16 -3.88
C ARG A 269 37.29 29.21 -2.76
N PRO A 270 38.51 29.39 -2.23
CA PRO A 270 39.05 28.52 -1.19
C PRO A 270 38.33 28.69 0.15
N ALA A 271 38.25 27.59 0.90
CA ALA A 271 37.65 27.50 2.22
C ALA A 271 38.34 28.43 3.22
N THR A 272 37.55 29.28 3.89
CA THR A 272 37.98 30.02 5.08
C THR A 272 37.68 29.19 6.31
N THR A 273 38.72 28.92 7.11
CA THR A 273 38.66 28.26 8.41
C THR A 273 37.87 29.10 9.41
N GLY A 274 36.77 28.54 9.92
CA GLY A 274 35.92 29.15 10.94
C GLY A 274 35.67 28.20 12.11
N SER A 275 36.26 28.56 13.25
CA SER A 275 36.26 27.94 14.57
C SER A 275 34.93 27.31 15.01
N GLY A 276 35.05 26.10 15.57
CA GLY A 276 33.94 25.34 16.14
C GLY A 276 33.39 25.92 17.45
N SER A 277 32.11 25.64 17.70
CA SER A 277 31.46 25.79 19.00
C SER A 277 31.08 24.38 19.50
N PRO A 278 31.39 24.00 20.75
CA PRO A 278 31.15 22.66 21.26
C PRO A 278 29.69 22.45 21.68
N ASN A 279 29.19 21.26 21.40
CA ASN A 279 27.87 20.74 21.73
C ASN A 279 27.76 20.43 23.24
N PRO A 280 26.70 20.81 23.98
CA PRO A 280 26.56 20.42 25.37
C PRO A 280 26.16 18.94 25.50
N ALA A 281 26.74 18.27 26.50
CA ALA A 281 26.54 16.86 26.83
C ALA A 281 25.17 16.59 27.51
N PRO A 282 24.64 15.35 27.43
CA PRO A 282 23.34 14.99 27.98
C PRO A 282 23.41 14.77 29.50
N THR A 283 22.44 15.32 30.23
CA THR A 283 22.21 15.03 31.65
C THR A 283 21.37 13.77 31.80
N SER A 284 21.81 12.88 32.70
CA SER A 284 21.03 11.75 33.24
C SER A 284 19.90 12.21 34.15
#